data_AF-A0A024W2Q5-F1
#
_entry.id   AF-A0A024W2Q5-F1
#
_cell.length_a   1.000
_cell.length_b   1.000
_cell.length_c   1.000
_cell.angle_alpha   90.00
_cell.angle_beta   90.00
_cell.angle_gamma   90.00
#
_symmetry.space_group_name_H-M   'P 1'
#
loop_
_entity.id
_entity.type
_entity.pdbx_description
1 polymer ?
#
loop_
_entity_poly.entity_id
_entity_poly.type
_entity_poly.pdbx_seq_one_letter_code
_entity_poly.pdbx_strand_id
1 'polypeptide(L)'
;MEHLKNLITGAISGAIVDAVLFPIDYIKTNIQTNNSFSIYDPRKLYNGILPTLIGTVPASAFFYCFYELSKKLLTDYNANINKSSLYLISTRGIAGFLTTPVDVIKSRQIIYGKSYIETIKDISKGGFLSFYKGCYVRASYLCFGGMIFFGCLRFFSF
;
A
#
# COMPACT_ATOMS: atom_id res chain seq x y z
N MET A 1 -2.20 21.71 -14.87
CA MET A 1 -1.08 22.04 -13.95
C MET A 1 -1.41 21.80 -12.48
N GLU A 2 -2.63 22.07 -12.01
CA GLU A 2 -3.04 21.81 -10.60
C GLU A 2 -2.98 20.33 -10.20
N HIS A 3 -3.49 19.42 -11.04
CA HIS A 3 -3.47 17.98 -10.72
C HIS A 3 -2.05 17.42 -10.51
N LEU A 4 -1.07 17.91 -11.28
CA LEU A 4 0.33 17.50 -11.14
C LEU A 4 0.94 18.05 -9.84
N LYS A 5 0.64 19.31 -9.49
CA LYS A 5 1.06 19.89 -8.20
C LYS A 5 0.48 19.11 -7.03
N ASN A 6 -0.82 18.80 -7.06
CA ASN A 6 -1.50 18.02 -6.02
C ASN A 6 -0.93 16.60 -5.87
N LEU A 7 -0.56 15.97 -6.99
CA LEU A 7 0.08 14.65 -6.99
C LEU A 7 1.47 14.70 -6.37
N ILE A 8 2.29 15.70 -6.71
CA ILE A 8 3.63 15.88 -6.14
C ILE A 8 3.55 16.19 -4.64
N THR A 9 2.66 17.09 -4.22
CA THR A 9 2.46 17.39 -2.79
C THR A 9 1.95 16.18 -2.01
N GLY A 10 1.07 15.38 -2.61
CA GLY A 10 0.60 14.11 -2.05
C GLY A 10 1.73 13.09 -1.90
N ALA A 11 2.58 12.95 -2.91
CA ALA A 11 3.73 12.06 -2.87
C ALA A 11 4.76 12.46 -1.79
N ILE A 12 5.07 13.76 -1.69
CA ILE A 12 5.98 14.27 -0.66
C ILE A 12 5.39 14.07 0.74
N SER A 13 4.10 14.38 0.92
CA SER A 13 3.40 14.14 2.18
C SER A 13 3.42 12.66 2.55
N GLY A 14 3.18 11.76 1.59
CA GLY A 14 3.26 10.32 1.80
C GLY A 14 4.64 9.87 2.26
N ALA A 15 5.70 10.32 1.58
CA ALA A 15 7.07 10.00 1.95
C ALA A 15 7.45 10.48 3.37
N ILE A 16 6.97 11.67 3.78
CA ILE A 16 7.19 12.18 5.14
C ILE A 16 6.45 11.32 6.17
N VAL A 17 5.18 10.99 5.91
CA VAL A 17 4.38 10.13 6.78
C VAL A 17 5.05 8.75 6.92
N ASP A 18 5.50 8.16 5.82
CA ASP A 18 6.21 6.89 5.82
C ASP A 18 7.49 6.98 6.65
N ALA A 19 8.28 8.06 6.50
CA ALA A 19 9.52 8.23 7.26
C ALA A 19 9.29 8.37 8.78
N VAL A 20 8.21 9.03 9.19
CA VAL A 20 7.84 9.21 10.60
C VAL A 20 7.28 7.92 11.20
N LEU A 21 6.44 7.19 10.44
CA LEU A 21 5.78 5.97 10.90
C LEU A 21 6.62 4.70 10.73
N PHE A 22 7.67 4.74 9.90
CA PHE A 22 8.54 3.59 9.65
C PHE A 22 9.04 2.85 10.91
N PRO A 23 9.54 3.52 11.98
CA PRO A 23 9.98 2.81 13.17
C PRO A 23 8.85 2.03 13.87
N ILE A 24 7.62 2.54 13.84
CA ILE A 24 6.46 1.87 14.43
C ILE A 24 6.09 0.63 13.59
N ASP A 25 6.07 0.78 12.27
CA ASP A 25 5.85 -0.33 11.33
C ASP A 25 6.90 -1.43 11.51
N TYR A 26 8.17 -1.05 11.67
CA TYR A 26 9.29 -1.97 11.88
C TYR A 26 9.12 -2.78 13.18
N ILE A 27 8.81 -2.10 14.29
CA ILE A 27 8.58 -2.77 15.59
C ILE A 27 7.40 -3.72 15.50
N LYS A 28 6.27 -3.25 14.95
CA LYS A 28 5.05 -4.05 14.79
C LYS A 28 5.30 -5.32 13.97
N THR A 29 6.03 -5.19 12.86
CA THR A 29 6.35 -6.32 11.99
C THR A 29 7.24 -7.34 12.70
N ASN A 30 8.29 -6.90 13.42
CA ASN A 30 9.16 -7.82 14.15
C ASN A 30 8.45 -8.56 15.29
N ILE A 31 7.53 -7.89 16.00
CA ILE A 31 6.69 -8.54 17.01
C ILE A 31 5.78 -9.58 16.35
N GLN A 32 5.16 -9.25 15.22
CA GLN A 32 4.28 -10.18 14.48
C GLN A 32 5.02 -11.38 13.90
N THR A 33 6.30 -11.23 13.54
CA THR A 33 7.13 -12.32 13.01
C THR A 33 8.00 -12.98 14.08
N ASN A 34 7.80 -12.63 15.35
CA ASN A 34 8.54 -13.15 16.51
C ASN A 34 10.07 -13.02 16.38
N ASN A 35 10.53 -11.97 15.70
CA ASN A 35 11.94 -11.67 15.46
C ASN A 35 12.50 -10.78 16.57
N SER A 36 13.78 -10.98 16.92
CA SER A 36 14.51 -10.09 17.81
C SER A 36 14.75 -8.74 17.14
N PHE A 37 14.29 -7.65 17.76
CA PHE A 37 14.52 -6.28 17.30
C PHE A 37 15.33 -5.47 18.33
N SER A 38 16.12 -4.52 17.86
CA SER A 38 16.85 -3.57 18.71
C SER A 38 16.29 -2.18 18.52
N ILE A 39 15.78 -1.58 19.61
CA ILE A 39 15.24 -0.21 19.61
C ILE A 39 16.37 0.83 19.61
N TYR A 40 17.53 0.48 20.15
CA TYR A 40 18.65 1.41 20.34
C TYR A 40 19.46 1.68 19.06
N ASP A 41 19.24 0.90 18.00
CA ASP A 41 19.96 1.01 16.72
C ASP A 41 19.08 1.74 15.67
N PRO A 42 19.21 3.07 15.49
CA PRO A 42 18.39 3.80 14.53
C PRO A 42 18.60 3.33 13.09
N ARG A 43 19.81 2.88 12.74
CA ARG A 43 20.09 2.35 11.39
C ARG A 43 19.31 1.06 11.10
N LYS A 44 19.05 0.23 12.10
CA LYS A 44 18.27 -1.01 11.95
C LYS A 44 16.78 -0.73 11.90
N LEU A 45 16.31 0.27 12.67
CA LEU A 45 14.92 0.74 12.65
C LEU A 45 14.49 1.23 11.26
N TYR A 46 15.41 1.83 10.50
CA TYR A 46 15.15 2.30 9.12
C TYR A 46 15.49 1.27 8.04
N ASN A 47 15.82 0.02 8.41
CA ASN A 47 16.13 -1.02 7.43
C ASN A 47 14.84 -1.43 6.70
N GLY A 48 14.78 -1.19 5.38
CA GLY A 48 13.57 -1.40 4.57
C GLY A 48 12.76 -0.13 4.26
N ILE A 49 13.28 1.08 4.56
CA ILE A 49 12.60 2.33 4.18
C ILE A 49 12.63 2.57 2.66
N LEU A 50 13.71 2.18 1.99
CA LEU A 50 13.91 2.30 0.54
C LEU A 50 12.76 1.72 -0.31
N PRO A 51 12.35 0.44 -0.17
CA PRO A 51 11.23 -0.10 -0.94
C PRO A 51 9.92 0.61 -0.61
N THR A 52 9.75 1.08 0.64
CA THR A 52 8.55 1.80 1.07
C THR A 52 8.44 3.11 0.30
N LEU A 53 9.48 3.94 0.34
CA LEU A 53 9.50 5.24 -0.36
C LEU A 53 9.38 5.11 -1.89
N ILE A 54 10.08 4.13 -2.48
CA ILE A 54 10.01 3.89 -3.93
C ILE A 54 8.63 3.38 -4.32
N GLY A 55 7.98 2.62 -3.44
CA GLY A 55 6.68 2.04 -3.68
C GLY A 55 5.50 2.99 -3.49
N THR A 56 5.59 3.96 -2.59
CA THR A 56 4.45 4.80 -2.21
C THR A 56 4.06 5.80 -3.30
N VAL A 57 5.04 6.31 -4.05
CA VAL A 57 4.79 7.20 -5.20
C VAL A 57 3.99 6.50 -6.32
N PRO A 58 4.44 5.36 -6.90
CA PRO A 58 3.68 4.66 -7.93
C PRO A 58 2.37 4.08 -7.38
N ALA A 59 2.34 3.60 -6.13
CA ALA A 59 1.10 3.14 -5.49
C ALA A 59 0.01 4.24 -5.50
N SER A 60 0.38 5.45 -5.10
CA SER A 60 -0.52 6.60 -5.05
C SER A 60 -0.97 7.03 -6.45
N ALA A 61 -0.05 7.02 -7.42
CA ALA A 61 -0.36 7.34 -8.81
C ALA A 61 -1.36 6.34 -9.42
N PHE A 62 -1.13 5.04 -9.24
CA PHE A 62 -2.06 4.02 -9.70
C PHE A 62 -3.41 4.12 -9.00
N PHE A 63 -3.43 4.27 -7.67
CA PHE A 63 -4.67 4.45 -6.92
C PHE A 63 -5.51 5.61 -7.48
N TYR A 64 -4.89 6.76 -7.73
CA TYR A 64 -5.58 7.93 -8.28
C TYR A 64 -6.07 7.69 -9.72
N CYS A 65 -5.24 7.07 -10.57
CA CYS A 65 -5.60 6.74 -11.94
C CYS A 65 -6.81 5.78 -12.01
N PHE A 66 -6.78 4.70 -11.23
CA PHE A 66 -7.90 3.75 -11.16
C PHE A 66 -9.14 4.34 -10.49
N TYR A 67 -8.96 5.27 -9.55
CA TYR A 67 -10.07 6.01 -8.94
C TYR A 67 -10.80 6.86 -9.99
N GLU A 68 -10.07 7.64 -10.80
CA GLU A 68 -10.66 8.45 -11.87
C GLU A 68 -11.31 7.58 -12.97
N LEU A 69 -10.66 6.48 -13.34
CA LEU A 69 -11.21 5.53 -14.32
C LEU A 69 -12.53 4.90 -13.82
N SER A 70 -12.53 4.44 -12.56
CA SER A 70 -13.71 3.87 -11.93
C SER A 70 -14.84 4.90 -11.82
N LYS A 71 -14.52 6.17 -11.52
CA LYS A 71 -15.50 7.26 -11.49
C LYS A 71 -16.12 7.49 -12.86
N LYS A 72 -15.33 7.54 -13.95
CA LYS A 72 -15.83 7.75 -15.32
C LYS A 72 -16.76 6.63 -15.79
N LEU A 73 -16.28 5.38 -15.76
CA LEU A 73 -17.01 4.22 -16.29
C LEU A 73 -18.39 4.01 -15.65
N LEU A 74 -18.51 4.28 -14.35
CA LEU A 74 -19.73 4.07 -13.59
C LEU A 74 -20.62 5.31 -13.54
N THR A 75 -20.12 6.51 -13.83
CA THR A 75 -20.96 7.70 -14.05
C THR A 75 -21.77 7.55 -15.34
N ASP A 76 -21.15 7.01 -16.39
CA ASP A 76 -21.80 6.76 -17.68
C ASP A 76 -22.91 5.69 -17.60
N TYR A 77 -22.84 4.77 -16.62
CA TYR A 77 -23.79 3.65 -16.53
C TYR A 77 -25.05 3.96 -15.70
N ASN A 78 -25.02 4.88 -14.72
CA ASN A 78 -26.23 5.30 -13.98
C ASN A 78 -25.97 6.50 -13.04
N ALA A 79 -26.67 7.63 -13.22
CA ALA A 79 -26.44 8.87 -12.45
C ALA A 79 -27.05 8.88 -11.02
N ASN A 80 -27.98 7.96 -10.71
CA ASN A 80 -28.82 8.04 -9.50
C ASN A 80 -28.42 7.15 -8.31
N ILE A 81 -27.32 6.40 -8.40
CA ILE A 81 -26.86 5.57 -7.28
C ILE A 81 -25.72 6.31 -6.56
N ASN A 82 -25.84 6.43 -5.24
CA ASN A 82 -24.83 7.00 -4.35
C ASN A 82 -23.60 6.07 -4.30
N LYS A 83 -22.77 6.10 -5.36
CA LYS A 83 -21.75 5.10 -5.75
C LYS A 83 -20.37 5.32 -5.12
N SER A 84 -20.21 6.27 -4.19
CA SER A 84 -18.92 6.61 -3.59
C SER A 84 -18.19 5.39 -2.98
N SER A 85 -18.94 4.49 -2.34
CA SER A 85 -18.41 3.25 -1.77
C SER A 85 -18.00 2.22 -2.83
N LEU A 86 -18.77 2.05 -3.91
CA LEU A 86 -18.47 1.10 -4.99
C LEU A 86 -17.22 1.49 -5.79
N TYR A 87 -17.01 2.79 -6.07
CA TYR A 87 -15.80 3.28 -6.74
C TYR A 87 -14.53 2.92 -5.96
N LEU A 88 -14.60 3.02 -4.63
CA LEU A 88 -13.46 2.81 -3.75
C LEU A 88 -13.14 1.33 -3.58
N ILE A 89 -14.15 0.45 -3.59
CA ILE A 89 -13.94 -1.00 -3.47
C ILE A 89 -13.21 -1.55 -4.70
N SER A 90 -13.66 -1.22 -5.92
CA SER A 90 -13.02 -1.71 -7.16
C SER A 90 -11.60 -1.16 -7.33
N THR A 91 -11.40 0.12 -7.06
CA THR A 91 -10.09 0.79 -7.16
C THR A 91 -9.08 0.20 -6.17
N ARG A 92 -9.51 -0.10 -4.93
CA ARG A 92 -8.61 -0.62 -3.88
C ARG A 92 -8.13 -2.04 -4.16
N GLY A 93 -8.96 -2.89 -4.77
CA GLY A 93 -8.54 -4.23 -5.18
C GLY A 93 -7.43 -4.20 -6.23
N ILE A 94 -7.56 -3.36 -7.25
CA ILE A 94 -6.58 -3.23 -8.35
C ILE A 94 -5.29 -2.55 -7.85
N ALA A 95 -5.42 -1.47 -7.07
CA ALA A 95 -4.26 -0.84 -6.44
C ALA A 95 -3.53 -1.80 -5.49
N GLY A 96 -4.27 -2.63 -4.75
CA GLY A 96 -3.72 -3.70 -3.93
C GLY A 96 -2.89 -4.70 -4.73
N PHE A 97 -3.39 -5.12 -5.90
CA PHE A 97 -2.65 -6.02 -6.79
C PHE A 97 -1.35 -5.39 -7.30
N LEU A 98 -1.40 -4.14 -7.76
CA LEU A 98 -0.21 -3.45 -8.30
C LEU A 98 0.86 -3.15 -7.25
N THR A 99 0.45 -2.97 -6.00
CA THR A 99 1.38 -2.67 -4.89
C THR A 99 1.92 -3.93 -4.20
N THR A 100 1.34 -5.11 -4.45
CA THR A 100 1.84 -6.38 -3.89
C THR A 100 3.34 -6.64 -4.03
N PRO A 101 4.00 -6.42 -5.18
CA PRO A 101 5.44 -6.68 -5.27
C PRO A 101 6.26 -5.81 -4.30
N VAL A 102 5.89 -4.54 -4.15
CA VAL A 102 6.55 -3.61 -3.24
C VAL A 102 6.43 -4.08 -1.80
N ASP A 103 5.24 -4.45 -1.38
CA ASP A 103 4.99 -4.86 0.00
C ASP A 103 5.62 -6.21 0.36
N VAL A 104 5.71 -7.13 -0.61
CA VAL A 104 6.46 -8.38 -0.44
C VAL A 104 7.94 -8.09 -0.23
N ILE A 105 8.52 -7.17 -1.01
CA ILE A 105 9.92 -6.76 -0.84
C ILE A 105 10.13 -6.08 0.52
N LYS A 106 9.28 -5.11 0.90
CA LYS A 106 9.31 -4.44 2.21
C LYS A 106 9.30 -5.45 3.35
N SER A 107 8.33 -6.37 3.34
CA SER A 107 8.17 -7.38 4.40
C SER A 107 9.39 -8.30 4.49
N ARG A 108 9.94 -8.74 3.34
CA ARG A 108 11.15 -9.59 3.31
C ARG A 108 12.39 -8.85 3.83
N GLN A 109 12.55 -7.56 3.51
CA GLN A 109 13.66 -6.78 4.04
C GLN A 109 13.58 -6.60 5.56
N ILE A 110 12.38 -6.36 6.10
CA ILE A 110 12.19 -6.23 7.55
C ILE A 110 12.49 -7.55 8.26
N ILE A 111 12.04 -8.68 7.72
CA ILE A 111 12.20 -10.01 8.34
C ILE A 111 13.65 -10.51 8.27
N TYR A 112 14.28 -10.41 7.10
CA TYR A 112 15.61 -11.01 6.87
C TYR A 112 16.75 -10.01 7.02
N GLY A 113 16.46 -8.71 7.15
CA GLY A 113 17.46 -7.66 7.30
C GLY A 113 18.39 -7.45 6.10
N LYS A 114 18.09 -8.04 4.93
CA LYS A 114 18.94 -8.04 3.74
C LYS A 114 18.85 -6.75 2.93
N SER A 115 19.88 -6.50 2.12
CA SER A 115 19.87 -5.40 1.15
C SER A 115 18.78 -5.58 0.09
N TYR A 116 18.35 -4.48 -0.52
CA TYR A 116 17.26 -4.46 -1.50
C TYR A 116 17.55 -5.37 -2.71
N ILE A 117 18.77 -5.29 -3.23
CA ILE A 117 19.20 -6.07 -4.42
C ILE A 117 19.25 -7.56 -4.10
N GLU A 118 19.74 -7.93 -2.92
CA GLU A 118 19.78 -9.32 -2.47
C GLU A 118 18.38 -9.89 -2.28
N THR A 119 17.47 -9.09 -1.72
CA THR A 119 16.07 -9.48 -1.51
C THR A 119 15.37 -9.73 -2.85
N ILE A 120 15.58 -8.87 -3.84
CA ILE A 120 15.03 -9.08 -5.19
C ILE A 120 15.61 -10.35 -5.82
N LYS A 121 16.94 -10.56 -5.74
CA LYS A 121 17.57 -11.77 -6.26
C LYS A 121 17.02 -13.03 -5.59
N ASP A 122 16.82 -13.00 -4.28
CA ASP A 122 16.27 -14.14 -3.55
C ASP A 122 14.80 -14.40 -3.87
N ILE A 123 13.98 -13.37 -4.04
CA ILE A 123 12.58 -13.54 -4.48
C ILE A 123 12.54 -14.07 -5.92
N SER A 124 13.41 -13.56 -6.80
CA SER A 124 13.50 -13.99 -8.20
C SER A 124 13.89 -15.45 -8.36
N LYS A 125 14.66 -16.05 -7.42
CA LYS A 125 14.94 -17.49 -7.40
C LYS A 125 13.67 -18.34 -7.25
N GLY A 126 12.64 -17.81 -6.59
CA GLY A 126 11.33 -18.44 -6.46
C GLY A 126 10.37 -18.16 -7.63
N GLY A 127 10.83 -17.52 -8.71
CA GLY A 127 10.04 -17.16 -9.88
C GLY A 127 9.19 -15.90 -9.73
N PHE A 128 8.61 -15.43 -10.84
CA PHE A 128 7.84 -14.19 -10.91
C PHE A 128 6.59 -14.19 -9.99
N LEU A 129 5.92 -15.34 -9.83
CA LEU A 129 4.77 -15.46 -8.93
C LEU A 129 5.14 -15.26 -7.45
N SER A 130 6.41 -15.39 -7.07
CA SER A 130 6.83 -15.17 -5.68
C SER A 130 6.67 -13.73 -5.22
N PHE A 131 6.66 -12.76 -6.14
CA PHE A 131 6.37 -11.35 -5.85
C PHE A 131 4.88 -11.08 -5.57
N TYR A 132 3.99 -11.97 -6.02
CA TYR A 132 2.54 -11.85 -5.85
C TYR A 132 1.99 -12.78 -4.76
N LYS A 133 2.86 -13.40 -3.94
CA LYS A 133 2.41 -14.23 -2.81
C LYS A 133 1.56 -13.41 -1.85
N GLY A 134 0.32 -13.83 -1.64
CA GLY A 134 -0.64 -13.15 -0.78
C GLY A 134 -1.47 -12.05 -1.46
N CYS A 135 -1.37 -11.89 -2.80
CA CYS A 135 -2.11 -10.86 -3.53
C CYS A 135 -3.63 -10.98 -3.34
N TYR A 136 -4.19 -12.19 -3.38
CA TYR A 136 -5.62 -12.43 -3.20
C TYR A 136 -6.09 -12.04 -1.79
N VAL A 137 -5.38 -12.50 -0.75
CA VAL A 137 -5.71 -12.19 0.65
C VAL A 137 -5.69 -10.67 0.88
N ARG A 138 -4.70 -9.98 0.31
CA ARG A 138 -4.58 -8.54 0.42
C ARG A 138 -5.67 -7.78 -0.35
N ALA A 139 -5.97 -8.19 -1.58
CA ALA A 139 -7.03 -7.59 -2.38
C ALA A 139 -8.38 -7.73 -1.65
N SER A 140 -8.68 -8.92 -1.11
CA SER A 140 -9.86 -9.14 -0.29
C SER A 140 -9.89 -8.24 0.95
N TYR A 141 -8.78 -8.17 1.71
CA TYR A 141 -8.68 -7.30 2.88
C TYR A 141 -8.95 -5.83 2.55
N LEU A 142 -8.38 -5.32 1.46
CA LEU A 142 -8.56 -3.92 1.05
C LEU A 142 -9.99 -3.62 0.57
N CYS A 143 -10.63 -4.58 -0.08
CA CYS A 143 -12.03 -4.49 -0.49
C CYS A 143 -12.98 -4.50 0.71
N PHE A 144 -12.89 -5.52 1.58
CA PHE A 144 -13.77 -5.63 2.75
C PHE A 144 -13.53 -4.54 3.79
N GLY A 145 -12.26 -4.20 4.05
CA GLY A 145 -11.92 -3.12 4.97
C GLY A 145 -12.43 -1.76 4.50
N GLY A 146 -12.38 -1.50 3.19
CA GLY A 146 -12.99 -0.31 2.60
C GLY A 146 -14.51 -0.27 2.80
N MET A 147 -15.18 -1.40 2.57
CA MET A 147 -16.63 -1.52 2.73
C MET A 147 -17.08 -1.27 4.17
N ILE A 148 -16.37 -1.83 5.16
CA ILE A 148 -16.68 -1.65 6.58
C ILE A 148 -16.46 -0.19 7.00
N PHE A 149 -15.32 0.40 6.62
CA PHE A 149 -15.00 1.79 6.98
C PHE A 149 -16.06 2.77 6.47
N PHE A 150 -16.40 2.69 5.17
CA PHE A 150 -17.43 3.56 4.59
C PHE A 150 -18.84 3.25 5.11
N GLY A 151 -19.12 1.98 5.40
CA GLY A 151 -20.38 1.58 6.05
C GLY A 151 -20.54 2.23 7.42
N CYS A 152 -19.49 2.21 8.25
CA CYS A 152 -19.49 2.87 9.55
C CYS A 152 -19.57 4.40 9.42
N LEU A 153 -18.79 4.98 8.50
CA LEU A 153 -18.75 6.43 8.32
C LEU A 153 -20.12 6.97 7.90
N ARG A 154 -20.82 6.26 7.02
CA ARG A 154 -22.20 6.59 6.62
C ARG A 154 -23.22 6.38 7.73
N PHE A 155 -22.96 5.47 8.67
CA PHE A 155 -23.83 5.28 9.84
C PHE A 155 -23.68 6.41 10.87
N PHE A 156 -22.47 6.96 11.03
CA PHE A 156 -22.18 8.02 11.99
C PHE A 156 -22.33 9.44 11.44
N SER A 157 -22.21 9.64 10.12
CA SER A 157 -22.64 10.88 9.46
C SER A 157 -24.16 10.87 9.30
N PHE A 158 -24.85 11.25 10.39
CA PHE A 158 -26.25 11.67 10.35
C PHE A 158 -26.40 13.02 9.62
#